data_AF-A0A9P5RRV8-F1
#
_entry.id   AF-A0A9P5RRV8-F1
#
_cell.length_a   1.000
_cell.length_b   1.000
_cell.length_c   1.000
_cell.angle_alpha   90.00
_cell.angle_beta   90.00
_cell.angle_gamma   90.00
#
_symmetry.space_group_name_H-M   'P 1'
#
loop_
_entity.id
_entity.type
_entity.pdbx_description
1 polymer ?
#
loop_
_entity_poly.entity_id
_entity_poly.type
_entity_poly.pdbx_seq_one_letter_code
_entity_poly.pdbx_strand_id
1 'polypeptide(L)'
;AQPKKTTAQQPDVPELDADFLAALPQDIRAEVEAAHRVELIKNRRRQEAELAAQKDAASAASRHGSGASSGSNEQQGGPVLERPTLMGKWEIGDLRVMLTQWVQSTLVEQELSRDSRKKDEAKKGGGGSGGTETVVFDEGPNPDDVQSFVDFVARVIVMERDLERVRLLLRYLWRRIEDNERQVEPQLREVAKGGRKPVVGVAMTWRQAFEWVFSVTKQLVVHIYGGSFDLD
;
A
#
# COMPACT_ATOMS: atom_id res chain seq x y z
N ALA A 1 51.62 -10.22 14.96
CA ALA A 1 50.52 -9.78 14.09
C ALA A 1 49.34 -10.71 14.30
N GLN A 2 48.23 -10.21 14.86
CA GLN A 2 46.98 -10.95 15.01
C GLN A 2 45.92 -10.37 14.06
N PRO A 3 45.13 -11.19 13.35
CA PRO A 3 44.11 -10.71 12.44
C PRO A 3 42.87 -10.23 13.24
N LYS A 4 42.52 -8.95 13.07
CA LYS A 4 41.27 -8.37 13.58
C LYS A 4 40.10 -9.00 12.83
N LYS A 5 39.21 -9.69 13.54
CA LYS A 5 37.90 -10.10 13.04
C LYS A 5 37.02 -8.86 12.94
N THR A 6 36.68 -8.46 11.71
CA THR A 6 35.71 -7.40 11.43
C THR A 6 34.32 -8.01 11.59
N THR A 7 33.64 -7.71 12.70
CA THR A 7 32.21 -8.01 12.88
C THR A 7 31.44 -7.09 11.93
N ALA A 8 30.81 -7.67 10.91
CA ALA A 8 29.91 -6.96 10.02
C ALA A 8 28.71 -6.43 10.84
N GLN A 9 28.54 -5.12 10.85
CA GLN A 9 27.41 -4.43 11.48
C GLN A 9 26.11 -4.87 10.83
N GLN A 10 25.30 -5.66 11.55
CA GLN A 10 23.86 -5.66 11.31
C GLN A 10 23.34 -4.26 11.68
N PRO A 11 22.42 -3.67 10.93
CA PRO A 11 21.81 -2.41 11.32
C PRO A 11 21.03 -2.62 12.62
N ASP A 12 21.50 -1.97 13.68
CA ASP A 12 20.92 -1.95 15.01
C ASP A 12 19.53 -1.28 14.94
N VAL A 13 18.47 -2.09 14.86
CA VAL A 13 17.16 -1.64 15.38
C VAL A 13 17.34 -1.64 16.90
N PRO A 14 17.24 -0.47 17.57
CA PRO A 14 17.46 -0.40 19.02
C PRO A 14 16.47 -1.35 19.72
N GLU A 15 17.00 -2.35 20.42
CA GLU A 15 16.17 -3.27 21.21
C GLU A 15 15.37 -2.47 22.24
N LEU A 16 14.06 -2.77 22.37
CA LEU A 16 13.21 -2.12 23.35
C LEU A 16 13.70 -2.43 24.76
N ASP A 17 13.88 -1.38 25.57
CA ASP A 17 14.29 -1.52 26.97
C ASP A 17 13.22 -2.26 27.78
N ALA A 18 13.62 -3.38 28.39
CA ALA A 18 12.73 -4.23 29.17
C ALA A 18 12.15 -3.49 30.39
N ASP A 19 12.92 -2.60 31.01
CA ASP A 19 12.44 -1.80 32.14
C ASP A 19 11.40 -0.77 31.70
N PHE A 20 11.53 -0.23 30.48
CA PHE A 20 10.53 0.67 29.91
C PHE A 20 9.21 -0.05 29.62
N LEU A 21 9.25 -1.24 29.03
CA LEU A 21 8.04 -2.03 28.78
C LEU A 21 7.35 -2.46 30.07
N ALA A 22 8.13 -2.76 31.13
CA ALA A 22 7.59 -3.13 32.43
C ALA A 22 6.83 -1.98 33.12
N ALA A 23 7.23 -0.73 32.89
CA ALA A 23 6.60 0.46 33.45
C ALA A 23 5.26 0.84 32.80
N LEU A 24 4.97 0.31 31.61
CA LEU A 24 3.72 0.58 30.89
C LEU A 24 2.57 -0.35 31.34
N PRO A 25 1.32 0.15 31.35
CA PRO A 25 0.10 -0.68 31.44
C PRO A 25 0.08 -1.80 30.40
N GLN A 26 -0.59 -2.92 30.71
CA GLN A 26 -0.51 -4.15 29.92
C GLN A 26 -1.08 -4.01 28.50
N ASP A 27 -2.13 -3.21 28.33
CA ASP A 27 -2.73 -2.86 27.05
C ASP A 27 -1.77 -2.06 26.17
N ILE A 28 -1.12 -1.04 26.73
CA ILE A 28 -0.16 -0.20 26.02
C ILE A 28 1.12 -0.98 25.69
N ARG A 29 1.57 -1.87 26.57
CA ARG A 29 2.73 -2.76 26.31
C ARG A 29 2.49 -3.63 25.08
N ALA A 30 1.31 -4.23 24.97
CA ALA A 30 0.98 -5.10 23.85
C ALA A 30 0.96 -4.35 22.52
N GLU A 31 0.48 -3.11 22.50
CA GLU A 31 0.48 -2.25 21.31
C GLU A 31 1.89 -1.87 20.87
N VAL A 32 2.76 -1.47 21.83
CA VAL A 32 4.15 -1.09 21.56
C VAL A 32 4.96 -2.28 21.03
N GLU A 33 4.80 -3.46 21.62
CA GLU A 33 5.45 -4.69 21.15
C GLU A 33 4.98 -5.10 19.74
N ALA A 34 3.68 -4.95 19.45
CA ALA A 34 3.12 -5.23 18.13
C ALA A 34 3.67 -4.26 17.07
N ALA A 35 3.70 -2.96 17.36
CA ALA A 35 4.27 -1.95 16.48
C ALA A 35 5.76 -2.21 16.19
N HIS A 36 6.54 -2.53 17.23
CA HIS A 36 7.95 -2.85 17.08
C HIS A 36 8.20 -4.12 16.26
N ARG A 37 7.35 -5.15 16.41
CA ARG A 37 7.41 -6.37 15.58
C ARG A 37 7.16 -6.05 14.10
N VAL A 38 6.19 -5.19 13.79
CA VAL A 38 5.90 -4.77 12.42
C VAL A 38 7.11 -4.03 11.82
N GLU A 39 7.73 -3.13 12.58
CA GLU A 39 8.89 -2.37 12.14
C GLU A 39 10.12 -3.27 11.87
N LEU A 40 10.36 -4.28 12.71
CA LEU A 40 11.41 -5.28 12.47
C LEU A 40 11.21 -6.04 11.15
N ILE A 41 9.97 -6.46 10.86
CA ILE A 41 9.64 -7.16 9.61
C ILE A 41 9.89 -6.24 8.41
N LYS A 42 9.49 -4.97 8.50
CA LYS A 42 9.69 -3.97 7.45
C LYS A 42 11.17 -3.72 7.17
N ASN A 43 11.98 -3.52 8.22
CA ASN A 43 13.41 -3.31 8.09
C ASN A 43 14.13 -4.55 7.53
N ARG A 44 13.71 -5.75 7.93
CA ARG A 44 14.23 -7.00 7.36
C ARG A 44 13.94 -7.09 5.86
N ARG A 45 12.70 -6.83 5.44
CA ARG A 45 12.34 -6.83 4.00
C ARG A 45 13.17 -5.83 3.20
N ARG A 46 13.41 -4.64 3.76
CA ARG A 46 14.23 -3.62 3.12
C ARG A 46 15.68 -4.09 2.94
N GLN A 47 16.27 -4.69 3.96
CA GLN A 47 17.63 -5.23 3.89
C GLN A 47 17.74 -6.41 2.91
N GLU A 48 16.76 -7.31 2.91
CA GLU A 48 16.72 -8.44 1.97
C GLU A 48 16.61 -7.95 0.51
N ALA A 49 15.81 -6.91 0.26
CA ALA A 49 15.73 -6.28 -1.05
C ALA A 49 17.05 -5.61 -1.47
N GLU A 50 17.75 -4.95 -0.54
CA GLU A 50 19.05 -4.33 -0.81
C GLU A 50 20.14 -5.37 -1.11
N LEU A 51 20.18 -6.47 -0.35
CA LEU A 51 21.09 -7.59 -0.60
C LEU A 51 20.81 -8.26 -1.95
N ALA A 52 19.54 -8.41 -2.33
CA ALA A 52 19.15 -8.91 -3.65
C ALA A 52 19.66 -7.98 -4.76
N ALA A 53 19.44 -6.66 -4.63
CA ALA A 53 19.91 -5.68 -5.59
C ALA A 53 21.45 -5.66 -5.72
N GLN A 54 22.19 -5.78 -4.61
CA GLN A 54 23.66 -5.88 -4.64
C GLN A 54 24.15 -7.15 -5.35
N LYS A 55 23.45 -8.29 -5.15
CA LYS A 55 23.80 -9.55 -5.81
C LYS A 55 23.57 -9.51 -7.32
N ASP A 56 22.49 -8.86 -7.75
CA ASP A 56 22.20 -8.66 -9.17
C ASP A 56 23.24 -7.72 -9.82
N ALA A 57 23.63 -6.65 -9.13
CA ALA A 57 24.68 -5.73 -9.58
C ALA A 57 26.06 -6.42 -9.71
N ALA A 58 26.43 -7.26 -8.73
CA ALA A 58 27.68 -8.02 -8.77
C ALA A 58 27.70 -9.08 -9.90
N SER A 59 26.55 -9.70 -10.18
CA SER A 59 26.43 -10.69 -11.26
C SER A 59 26.50 -10.05 -12.65
N ALA A 60 26.05 -8.80 -12.80
CA ALA A 60 26.19 -8.03 -14.03
C ALA A 60 27.65 -7.63 -14.32
N ALA A 61 28.42 -7.29 -13.27
CA ALA A 61 29.83 -6.88 -13.41
C ALA A 61 30.75 -8.02 -13.89
N SER A 62 30.42 -9.28 -13.60
CA SER A 62 31.26 -10.43 -13.98
C SER A 62 31.07 -10.91 -15.43
N ARG A 63 30.08 -10.39 -16.17
CA ARG A 63 29.79 -10.83 -17.55
C ARG A 63 30.52 -10.03 -18.65
N HIS A 64 31.30 -9.01 -18.29
CA HIS A 64 32.12 -8.26 -19.25
C HIS A 64 33.52 -8.87 -19.41
N GLY A 65 33.60 -9.95 -20.18
CA GLY A 65 34.85 -10.57 -20.58
C GLY A 65 34.70 -11.34 -21.89
N SER A 66 35.09 -10.69 -22.98
CA SER A 66 35.25 -11.24 -24.35
C SER A 66 33.97 -11.43 -25.19
N GLY A 67 33.73 -10.46 -26.06
CA GLY A 67 32.73 -10.54 -27.13
C GLY A 67 32.68 -9.26 -27.94
N ALA A 68 33.68 -9.05 -28.79
CA ALA A 68 33.71 -7.95 -29.74
C ALA A 68 32.66 -8.18 -30.84
N SER A 69 31.66 -7.30 -30.96
CA SER A 69 31.04 -6.95 -32.24
C SER A 69 30.12 -5.73 -32.11
N SER A 70 30.51 -4.68 -32.85
CA SER A 70 29.61 -3.84 -33.64
C SER A 70 28.60 -2.94 -32.92
N GLY A 71 29.10 -1.78 -32.48
CA GLY A 71 28.55 -0.48 -32.87
C GLY A 71 27.08 -0.17 -32.55
N SER A 72 26.85 0.37 -31.36
CA SER A 72 25.82 1.39 -31.16
C SER A 72 26.34 2.42 -30.15
N ASN A 73 26.28 3.66 -30.58
CA ASN A 73 26.85 4.86 -29.97
C ASN A 73 26.09 5.20 -28.67
N GLU A 74 26.54 4.62 -27.54
CA GLU A 74 26.02 4.92 -26.20
C GLU A 74 26.63 6.25 -25.73
N GLN A 75 26.03 7.34 -26.17
CA GLN A 75 26.23 8.65 -25.59
C GLN A 75 25.84 8.57 -24.11
N GLN A 76 26.81 8.81 -23.24
CA GLN A 76 26.67 9.04 -21.81
C GLN A 76 25.70 10.20 -21.57
N GLY A 77 24.41 9.90 -21.59
CA GLY A 77 23.36 10.80 -21.12
C GLY A 77 23.44 10.88 -19.61
N GLY A 78 23.48 12.09 -19.06
CA GLY A 78 23.32 12.30 -17.61
C GLY A 78 22.06 11.61 -17.08
N PRO A 79 21.91 11.50 -15.74
CA PRO A 79 20.83 10.73 -15.11
C PRO A 79 19.49 11.12 -15.73
N VAL A 80 18.97 10.25 -16.61
CA VAL A 80 17.67 10.43 -17.25
C VAL A 80 16.68 10.30 -16.12
N LEU A 81 16.09 11.42 -15.70
CA LEU A 81 15.02 11.40 -14.72
C LEU A 81 13.89 10.57 -15.31
N GLU A 82 13.78 9.33 -14.86
CA GLU A 82 12.74 8.41 -15.32
C GLU A 82 11.39 9.03 -15.02
N ARG A 83 10.49 8.91 -16.00
CA ARG A 83 9.12 9.42 -15.85
C ARG A 83 8.46 8.73 -14.65
N PRO A 84 7.74 9.46 -13.79
CA PRO A 84 7.02 8.83 -12.70
C PRO A 84 6.02 7.81 -13.24
N THR A 85 6.15 6.57 -12.77
CA THR A 85 5.22 5.48 -13.08
C THR A 85 4.55 5.01 -11.80
N LEU A 86 3.29 4.62 -11.91
CA LEU A 86 2.56 3.95 -10.83
C LEU A 86 2.38 2.49 -11.25
N MET A 87 3.08 1.59 -10.57
CA MET A 87 3.10 0.16 -10.92
C MET A 87 3.46 -0.11 -12.39
N GLY A 88 4.42 0.64 -12.93
CA GLY A 88 4.86 0.54 -14.34
C GLY A 88 3.89 1.16 -15.36
N LYS A 89 2.75 1.71 -14.92
CA LYS A 89 1.80 2.41 -15.78
C LYS A 89 2.02 3.91 -15.73
N TRP A 90 1.89 4.55 -16.90
CA TRP A 90 2.07 5.99 -17.03
C TRP A 90 1.00 6.63 -17.93
N GLU A 91 0.20 5.89 -18.69
CA GLU A 91 -0.86 6.49 -19.49
C GLU A 91 -2.11 6.73 -18.64
N ILE A 92 -2.79 7.86 -18.85
CA ILE A 92 -3.99 8.20 -18.08
C ILE A 92 -5.11 7.15 -18.22
N GLY A 93 -5.22 6.51 -19.39
CA GLY A 93 -6.16 5.41 -19.63
C GLY A 93 -5.87 4.21 -18.74
N ASP A 94 -4.61 3.77 -18.73
CA ASP A 94 -4.14 2.63 -17.93
C ASP A 94 -4.27 2.89 -16.42
N LEU A 95 -3.96 4.11 -15.99
CA LEU A 95 -4.11 4.54 -14.61
C LEU A 95 -5.57 4.51 -14.17
N ARG A 96 -6.51 4.94 -15.03
CA ARG A 96 -7.95 4.85 -14.73
C ARG A 96 -8.43 3.41 -14.59
N VAL A 97 -8.00 2.52 -15.47
CA VAL A 97 -8.33 1.09 -15.37
C VAL A 97 -7.77 0.52 -14.07
N MET A 98 -6.51 0.82 -13.75
CA MET A 98 -5.86 0.37 -12.52
C MET A 98 -6.58 0.90 -11.26
N LEU A 99 -6.92 2.19 -11.19
CA LEU A 99 -7.67 2.76 -10.08
C LEU A 99 -9.06 2.13 -9.94
N THR A 100 -9.71 1.80 -11.05
CA THR A 100 -11.00 1.09 -11.03
C THR A 100 -10.84 -0.29 -10.43
N GLN A 101 -9.82 -1.04 -10.86
CA GLN A 101 -9.52 -2.36 -10.32
C GLN A 101 -9.16 -2.30 -8.84
N TRP A 102 -8.36 -1.32 -8.42
CA TRP A 102 -7.97 -1.14 -7.01
C TRP A 102 -9.17 -0.85 -6.11
N VAL A 103 -10.07 0.04 -6.54
CA VAL A 103 -11.31 0.36 -5.80
C VAL A 103 -12.28 -0.83 -5.77
N GLN A 104 -12.30 -1.66 -6.81
CA GLN A 104 -13.17 -2.84 -6.88
C GLN A 104 -12.60 -4.07 -6.16
N SER A 105 -11.28 -4.25 -6.15
CA SER A 105 -10.63 -5.42 -5.53
C SER A 105 -10.84 -5.44 -4.03
N THR A 106 -10.90 -4.28 -3.38
CA THR A 106 -11.22 -4.15 -1.95
C THR A 106 -12.64 -4.59 -1.59
N LEU A 107 -13.50 -4.87 -2.58
CA LEU A 107 -14.86 -5.41 -2.38
C LEU A 107 -15.02 -6.88 -2.73
N VAL A 108 -14.35 -7.35 -3.78
CA VAL A 108 -14.56 -8.72 -4.27
C VAL A 108 -14.04 -9.77 -3.29
N GLU A 109 -12.98 -9.46 -2.53
CA GLU A 109 -12.51 -10.36 -1.47
C GLU A 109 -13.56 -10.59 -0.36
N GLN A 110 -14.54 -9.71 -0.25
CA GLN A 110 -15.61 -9.77 0.74
C GLN A 110 -16.69 -10.84 0.41
N GLU A 111 -16.91 -11.13 -0.88
CA GLU A 111 -17.95 -12.08 -1.34
C GLU A 111 -17.44 -13.53 -1.42
N LEU A 112 -16.18 -13.75 -1.82
CA LEU A 112 -15.67 -15.10 -2.11
C LEU A 112 -15.35 -15.94 -0.87
N SER A 113 -15.20 -15.33 0.30
CA SER A 113 -14.95 -16.07 1.55
C SER A 113 -16.19 -16.81 2.08
N ARG A 114 -17.39 -16.55 1.53
CA ARG A 114 -18.66 -17.14 1.99
C ARG A 114 -18.95 -18.55 1.45
N ASP A 115 -18.47 -18.92 0.27
CA ASP A 115 -18.91 -20.17 -0.39
C ASP A 115 -18.02 -21.40 -0.11
N SER A 116 -16.79 -21.20 0.38
CA SER A 116 -15.82 -22.30 0.49
C SER A 116 -16.07 -23.26 1.68
N ARG A 117 -17.02 -22.97 2.59
CA ARG A 117 -17.23 -23.79 3.80
C ARG A 117 -18.43 -24.73 3.76
N LYS A 118 -19.25 -24.73 2.71
CA LYS A 118 -20.50 -25.51 2.70
C LYS A 118 -20.39 -26.94 2.18
N LYS A 119 -19.21 -27.42 1.80
CA LYS A 119 -19.07 -28.73 1.13
C LYS A 119 -18.67 -29.92 2.03
N ASP A 120 -18.26 -29.71 3.28
CA ASP A 120 -17.78 -30.82 4.13
C ASP A 120 -18.71 -31.20 5.32
N GLU A 121 -19.83 -30.50 5.54
CA GLU A 121 -20.72 -30.78 6.69
C GLU A 121 -21.88 -31.76 6.42
N ALA A 122 -21.73 -32.70 5.47
CA ALA A 122 -22.74 -33.74 5.24
C ALA A 122 -22.68 -34.91 6.23
N LYS A 123 -21.89 -34.85 7.32
CA LYS A 123 -21.64 -36.06 8.15
C LYS A 123 -21.38 -35.82 9.63
N LYS A 124 -22.35 -35.25 10.36
CA LYS A 124 -22.79 -35.72 11.70
C LYS A 124 -23.75 -34.71 12.34
N GLY A 125 -24.98 -35.15 12.61
CA GLY A 125 -25.98 -34.36 13.32
C GLY A 125 -25.55 -34.01 14.74
N GLY A 126 -25.80 -32.76 15.12
CA GLY A 126 -25.65 -32.26 16.49
C GLY A 126 -26.06 -30.80 16.52
N GLY A 127 -27.25 -30.53 17.07
CA GLY A 127 -27.85 -29.20 17.13
C GLY A 127 -26.99 -28.19 17.87
N GLY A 128 -26.32 -27.33 17.12
CA GLY A 128 -25.72 -26.09 17.61
C GLY A 128 -26.10 -25.00 16.64
N SER A 129 -27.00 -24.12 17.04
CA SER A 129 -27.31 -22.86 16.33
C SER A 129 -26.13 -21.89 16.49
N GLY A 130 -24.95 -22.31 16.01
CA GLY A 130 -23.78 -21.47 15.86
C GLY A 130 -23.98 -20.62 14.61
N GLY A 131 -24.74 -19.53 14.74
CA GLY A 131 -24.94 -18.59 13.66
C GLY A 131 -23.59 -18.01 13.25
N THR A 132 -23.02 -18.52 12.17
CA THR A 132 -21.79 -18.00 11.56
C THR A 132 -21.97 -16.52 11.31
N GLU A 133 -21.33 -15.73 12.15
CA GLU A 133 -21.27 -14.28 12.10
C GLU A 133 -20.51 -13.91 10.83
N THR A 134 -21.24 -13.62 9.76
CA THR A 134 -20.65 -13.09 8.53
C THR A 134 -20.56 -11.60 8.69
N VAL A 135 -19.38 -11.16 9.09
CA VAL A 135 -19.05 -9.75 9.18
C VAL A 135 -18.59 -9.29 7.79
N VAL A 136 -19.30 -8.33 7.23
CA VAL A 136 -19.01 -7.69 5.94
C VAL A 136 -18.20 -6.44 6.31
N PHE A 137 -16.89 -6.47 6.11
CA PHE A 137 -15.97 -5.37 6.49
C PHE A 137 -15.59 -4.54 5.28
N ASP A 138 -16.00 -3.28 5.23
CA ASP A 138 -15.44 -2.31 4.29
C ASP A 138 -14.00 -1.98 4.72
N GLU A 139 -13.05 -2.87 4.44
CA GLU A 139 -11.65 -2.74 4.91
C GLU A 139 -10.94 -1.50 4.34
N GLY A 140 -11.58 -0.79 3.41
CA GLY A 140 -11.01 0.36 2.74
C GLY A 140 -9.75 -0.01 1.96
N PRO A 141 -9.02 0.99 1.45
CA PRO A 141 -7.76 0.74 0.78
C PRO A 141 -6.64 0.41 1.78
N ASN A 142 -5.72 -0.45 1.37
CA ASN A 142 -4.48 -0.67 2.11
C ASN A 142 -3.68 0.64 2.20
N PRO A 143 -3.29 1.11 3.41
CA PRO A 143 -2.57 2.37 3.58
C PRO A 143 -1.24 2.45 2.79
N ASP A 144 -0.55 1.33 2.57
CA ASP A 144 0.70 1.29 1.79
C ASP A 144 0.45 1.62 0.31
N ASP A 145 -0.68 1.16 -0.25
CA ASP A 145 -1.08 1.47 -1.63
C ASP A 145 -1.48 2.94 -1.77
N VAL A 146 -2.19 3.48 -0.75
CA VAL A 146 -2.54 4.89 -0.72
C VAL A 146 -1.28 5.75 -0.68
N GLN A 147 -0.30 5.41 0.15
CA GLN A 147 0.99 6.11 0.18
C GLN A 147 1.71 6.04 -1.17
N SER A 148 1.70 4.88 -1.83
CA SER A 148 2.29 4.71 -3.17
C SER A 148 1.61 5.62 -4.21
N PHE A 149 0.30 5.81 -4.11
CA PHE A 149 -0.45 6.75 -4.94
C PHE A 149 -0.11 8.21 -4.63
N VAL A 150 0.04 8.57 -3.35
CA VAL A 150 0.51 9.91 -2.92
C VAL A 150 1.88 10.22 -3.52
N ASP A 151 2.84 9.30 -3.39
CA ASP A 151 4.20 9.48 -3.91
C ASP A 151 4.20 9.68 -5.43
N PHE A 152 3.37 8.92 -6.14
CA PHE A 152 3.18 9.09 -7.58
C PHE A 152 2.64 10.48 -7.93
N VAL A 153 1.55 10.91 -7.28
CA VAL A 153 0.95 12.25 -7.50
C VAL A 153 1.97 13.34 -7.22
N ALA A 154 2.71 13.24 -6.11
CA ALA A 154 3.75 14.19 -5.76
C ALA A 154 4.84 14.30 -6.84
N ARG A 155 5.29 13.16 -7.39
CA ARG A 155 6.26 13.16 -8.50
C ARG A 155 5.70 13.77 -9.78
N VAL A 156 4.44 13.50 -10.14
CA VAL A 156 3.80 14.14 -11.31
C VAL A 156 3.78 15.66 -11.14
N ILE A 157 3.44 16.17 -9.95
CA ILE A 157 3.44 17.60 -9.66
C ILE A 157 4.85 18.19 -9.75
N VAL A 158 5.82 17.59 -9.08
CA VAL A 158 7.18 18.15 -8.95
C VAL A 158 7.97 18.01 -10.25
N MET A 159 7.92 16.83 -10.89
CA MET A 159 8.75 16.49 -12.03
C MET A 159 8.10 16.85 -13.35
N GLU A 160 6.83 16.48 -13.55
CA GLU A 160 6.13 16.72 -14.83
C GLU A 160 5.41 18.08 -14.85
N ARG A 161 5.11 18.66 -13.68
CA ARG A 161 4.31 19.89 -13.53
C ARG A 161 2.92 19.79 -14.19
N ASP A 162 2.40 18.57 -14.31
CA ASP A 162 1.13 18.28 -14.96
C ASP A 162 -0.02 18.23 -13.95
N LEU A 163 -0.49 19.42 -13.54
CA LEU A 163 -1.58 19.57 -12.58
C LEU A 163 -2.94 19.10 -13.14
N GLU A 164 -3.14 19.21 -14.45
CA GLU A 164 -4.39 18.80 -15.10
C GLU A 164 -4.56 17.29 -15.02
N ARG A 165 -3.48 16.55 -15.27
CA ARG A 165 -3.46 15.10 -15.11
C ARG A 165 -3.76 14.67 -13.69
N VAL A 166 -3.13 15.31 -12.70
CA VAL A 166 -3.40 15.04 -11.28
C VAL A 166 -4.87 15.29 -10.96
N ARG A 167 -5.41 16.43 -11.40
CA ARG A 167 -6.82 16.79 -11.21
C ARG A 167 -7.77 15.78 -11.84
N LEU A 168 -7.50 15.33 -13.06
CA LEU A 168 -8.28 14.30 -13.75
C LEU A 168 -8.25 12.95 -13.02
N LEU A 169 -7.10 12.55 -12.47
CA LEU A 169 -6.97 11.32 -11.70
C LEU A 169 -7.71 11.39 -10.37
N LEU A 170 -7.57 12.49 -9.62
CA LEU A 170 -8.27 12.67 -8.34
C LEU A 170 -9.78 12.74 -8.54
N ARG A 171 -10.26 13.48 -9.55
CA ARG A 171 -11.69 13.52 -9.88
C ARG A 171 -12.23 12.15 -10.28
N TYR A 172 -11.44 11.38 -11.03
CA TYR A 172 -11.81 10.02 -11.40
C TYR A 172 -11.89 9.11 -10.18
N LEU A 173 -10.88 9.14 -9.30
CA LEU A 173 -10.85 8.36 -8.07
C LEU A 173 -12.04 8.68 -7.17
N TRP A 174 -12.33 9.97 -6.93
CA TRP A 174 -13.48 10.40 -6.15
C TRP A 174 -14.79 9.81 -6.68
N ARG A 175 -15.04 9.94 -7.99
CA ARG A 175 -16.25 9.38 -8.62
C ARG A 175 -16.32 7.86 -8.43
N ARG A 176 -15.20 7.16 -8.52
CA ARG A 176 -15.17 5.71 -8.30
C ARG A 176 -15.45 5.32 -6.85
N ILE A 177 -14.98 6.10 -5.88
CA ILE A 177 -15.32 5.90 -4.48
C ILE A 177 -16.82 6.10 -4.26
N GLU A 178 -17.41 7.16 -4.82
CA GLU A 178 -18.87 7.39 -4.71
C GLU A 178 -19.70 6.29 -5.40
N ASP A 179 -19.31 5.90 -6.62
CA ASP A 179 -19.96 4.82 -7.37
C ASP A 179 -19.93 3.51 -6.57
N ASN A 180 -18.82 3.28 -5.88
CA ASN A 180 -18.60 2.12 -5.05
C ASN A 180 -19.49 2.15 -3.79
N GLU A 181 -19.44 3.21 -2.99
CA GLU A 181 -20.23 3.33 -1.77
C GLU A 181 -21.74 3.15 -2.02
N ARG A 182 -22.24 3.66 -3.17
CA ARG A 182 -23.63 3.45 -3.61
C ARG A 182 -23.99 1.99 -3.85
N GLN A 183 -23.03 1.15 -4.23
CA GLN A 183 -23.22 -0.29 -4.44
C GLN A 183 -23.20 -1.08 -3.12
N VAL A 184 -22.42 -0.63 -2.14
CA VAL A 184 -22.30 -1.29 -0.82
C VAL A 184 -23.47 -0.94 0.10
N GLU A 185 -23.99 0.30 0.02
CA GLU A 185 -25.03 0.80 0.94
C GLU A 185 -26.29 -0.09 1.02
N PRO A 186 -26.85 -0.63 -0.09
CA PRO A 186 -27.99 -1.55 -0.01
C PRO A 186 -27.70 -2.83 0.76
N GLN A 187 -26.48 -3.37 0.61
CA GLN A 187 -26.08 -4.61 1.30
C GLN A 187 -25.93 -4.38 2.80
N LEU A 188 -25.32 -3.26 3.20
CA LEU A 188 -25.22 -2.82 4.59
C LEU A 188 -26.60 -2.65 5.23
N ARG A 189 -27.57 -2.07 4.50
CA ARG A 189 -28.96 -1.91 4.99
C ARG A 189 -29.64 -3.25 5.25
N GLU A 190 -29.45 -4.25 4.39
CA GLU A 190 -30.00 -5.59 4.61
C GLU A 190 -29.38 -6.28 5.83
N VAL A 191 -28.07 -6.14 6.03
CA VAL A 191 -27.38 -6.68 7.22
C VAL A 191 -27.88 -6.00 8.50
N ALA A 192 -28.11 -4.68 8.48
CA ALA A 192 -28.58 -3.92 9.63
C ALA A 192 -29.99 -4.33 10.08
N LYS A 193 -30.89 -4.75 9.16
CA LYS A 193 -32.22 -5.28 9.50
C LYS A 193 -32.15 -6.55 10.36
N GLY A 194 -31.04 -7.29 10.31
CA GLY A 194 -30.81 -8.49 11.12
C GLY A 194 -30.49 -8.23 12.60
N GLY A 195 -30.50 -6.97 13.06
CA GLY A 195 -30.27 -6.61 14.47
C GLY A 195 -28.82 -6.77 14.96
N ARG A 196 -27.89 -7.14 14.07
CA ARG A 196 -26.46 -7.20 14.38
C ARG A 196 -25.81 -5.87 13.98
N LYS A 197 -25.12 -5.23 14.93
CA LYS A 197 -24.29 -4.07 14.62
C LYS A 197 -22.98 -4.57 14.01
N PRO A 198 -22.63 -4.20 12.76
CA PRO A 198 -21.32 -4.53 12.23
C PRO A 198 -20.27 -3.76 13.05
N VAL A 199 -19.35 -4.50 13.68
CA VAL A 199 -18.16 -3.90 14.29
C VAL A 199 -17.13 -3.81 13.17
N VAL A 200 -16.91 -2.61 12.67
CA VAL A 200 -16.04 -2.34 11.53
C VAL A 200 -14.69 -1.88 12.06
N GLY A 201 -13.74 -2.80 12.15
CA GLY A 201 -12.34 -2.51 12.53
C GLY A 201 -11.55 -2.16 11.28
N VAL A 202 -11.68 -0.94 10.79
CA VAL A 202 -11.04 -0.51 9.54
C VAL A 202 -9.92 0.45 9.89
N ALA A 203 -8.72 0.17 9.37
CA ALA A 203 -7.58 1.06 9.55
C ALA A 203 -7.84 2.42 8.90
N MET A 204 -8.47 2.43 7.71
CA MET A 204 -8.75 3.64 6.94
C MET A 204 -9.84 3.43 5.89
N THR A 205 -10.85 4.30 5.85
CA THR A 205 -11.90 4.23 4.82
C THR A 205 -11.43 4.84 3.50
N TRP A 206 -12.10 4.50 2.38
CA TRP A 206 -11.82 5.11 1.08
C TRP A 206 -11.94 6.64 1.08
N ARG A 207 -12.92 7.20 1.82
CA ARG A 207 -13.04 8.66 1.98
C ARG A 207 -11.86 9.25 2.73
N GLN A 208 -11.44 8.64 3.83
CA GLN A 208 -10.26 9.09 4.57
C GLN A 208 -9.00 9.03 3.71
N ALA A 209 -8.86 7.98 2.89
CA ALA A 209 -7.76 7.85 1.93
C ALA A 209 -7.76 8.92 0.87
N PHE A 210 -8.92 9.21 0.29
CA PHE A 210 -9.03 10.29 -0.66
C PHE A 210 -8.68 11.64 -0.04
N GLU A 211 -9.26 11.97 1.12
CA GLU A 211 -9.00 13.24 1.82
C GLU A 211 -7.51 13.41 2.15
N TRP A 212 -6.83 12.33 2.55
CA TRP A 212 -5.40 12.37 2.79
C TRP A 212 -4.61 12.68 1.52
N VAL A 213 -4.86 11.95 0.43
CA VAL A 213 -4.21 12.20 -0.87
C VAL A 213 -4.46 13.63 -1.35
N PHE A 214 -5.71 14.09 -1.22
CA PHE A 214 -6.13 15.42 -1.65
C PHE A 214 -5.48 16.53 -0.81
N SER A 215 -5.40 16.33 0.51
CA SER A 215 -4.72 17.25 1.44
C SER A 215 -3.23 17.40 1.10
N VAL A 216 -2.52 16.29 0.88
CA VAL A 216 -1.11 16.32 0.48
C VAL A 216 -0.94 17.03 -0.86
N THR A 217 -1.81 16.73 -1.84
CA THR A 217 -1.81 17.38 -3.15
C THR A 217 -1.98 18.90 -3.02
N LYS A 218 -2.96 19.35 -2.23
CA LYS A 218 -3.20 20.77 -1.96
C LYS A 218 -1.98 21.44 -1.34
N GLN A 219 -1.38 20.84 -0.32
CA GLN A 219 -0.19 21.38 0.33
C GLN A 219 0.99 21.52 -0.64
N LEU A 220 1.23 20.51 -1.48
CA LEU A 220 2.29 20.56 -2.49
C LEU A 220 2.04 21.66 -3.52
N VAL A 221 0.81 21.82 -4.01
CA VAL A 221 0.48 22.85 -5.00
C VAL A 221 0.62 24.25 -4.39
N VAL A 222 0.12 24.46 -3.17
CA VAL A 222 0.30 25.73 -2.45
C VAL A 222 1.78 26.04 -2.26
N HIS A 223 2.58 25.07 -1.84
CA HIS A 223 4.01 25.26 -1.57
C HIS A 223 4.83 25.55 -2.84
N ILE A 224 4.52 24.88 -3.95
CA ILE A 224 5.31 24.99 -5.20
C ILE A 224 4.84 26.17 -6.07
N TYR A 225 3.53 26.40 -6.14
CA TYR A 225 2.94 27.36 -7.09
C TYR A 225 2.33 28.59 -6.40
N GLY A 226 2.16 28.60 -5.07
CA GLY A 226 1.54 29.71 -4.35
C GLY A 226 0.04 29.90 -4.63
N GLY A 227 -0.62 28.92 -5.25
CA GLY A 227 -2.03 28.97 -5.64
C GLY A 227 -2.94 28.00 -4.87
N SER A 228 -4.25 28.15 -5.03
CA SER A 228 -5.24 27.16 -4.56
C SER A 228 -5.34 25.98 -5.54
N PHE A 229 -5.58 24.78 -5.02
CA PHE A 229 -5.86 23.60 -5.82
C PHE A 229 -7.26 23.07 -5.49
N ASP A 230 -8.16 23.16 -6.46
CA ASP A 230 -9.56 22.77 -6.33
C ASP A 230 -9.96 21.77 -7.43
N LEU A 231 -10.97 20.95 -7.18
CA LEU A 231 -11.44 19.91 -8.12
C LEU A 231 -12.59 20.39 -9.02
N ASP A 232 -13.16 21.58 -8.74
CA ASP A 232 -14.39 22.16 -9.31
C ASP A 232 -14.30 22.62 -10.78
#